data_AF-A0AAD8NXN5-F1
#
_entry.id   AF-A0AAD8NXN5-F1
#
_cell.length_a   1.000
_cell.length_b   1.000
_cell.length_c   1.000
_cell.angle_alpha   90.00
_cell.angle_beta   90.00
_cell.angle_gamma   90.00
#
_symmetry.space_group_name_H-M   'P 1'
#
loop_
_entity.id
_entity.type
_entity.pdbx_description
1 polymer ?
#
loop_
_entity_poly.entity_id
_entity_poly.type
_entity_poly.pdbx_seq_one_letter_code
_entity_poly.pdbx_strand_id
1 'polypeptide(L)'
;MLQQFLPKCPQLKHIILIGEQEDVDFVAEDKFTFFDLLQCVPMIQALGISDYYMKYLSAGGMPRKLPSSPLHLEHLFLHVCMTKQNETSSLLCMIMSSPLLVKIGLWVYGDEKLSAKKDVTNLDPNDYPDLKLDHLKTLKIEAASITDFMIDFVKLIMAKSPVLKMVQIKLYDSVSVNEELKMLKDLVQRQFPRASPSANLFIVRDKHDDI
;
A
#
# COMPACT_ATOMS: atom_id res chain seq x y z
N MET A 1 -21.77 10.61 -4.12
CA MET A 1 -21.66 10.54 -5.59
C MET A 1 -21.14 9.18 -6.07
N LEU A 2 -19.97 8.68 -5.60
CA LEU A 2 -19.41 7.38 -6.00
C LEU A 2 -20.38 6.20 -5.86
N GLN A 3 -21.03 6.09 -4.69
CA GLN A 3 -22.01 5.03 -4.39
C GLN A 3 -23.20 4.96 -5.35
N GLN A 4 -23.56 6.07 -6.00
CA GLN A 4 -24.69 6.11 -6.96
C GLN A 4 -24.26 5.76 -8.40
N PHE A 5 -22.99 5.95 -8.73
CA PHE A 5 -22.46 5.79 -10.08
C PHE A 5 -21.84 4.40 -10.31
N LEU A 6 -21.03 3.92 -9.36
CA LEU A 6 -20.29 2.67 -9.50
C LEU A 6 -21.17 1.43 -9.74
N PRO A 7 -22.34 1.26 -9.07
CA PRO A 7 -23.22 0.12 -9.34
C PRO A 7 -23.74 0.06 -10.79
N LYS A 8 -23.72 1.18 -11.53
CA LYS A 8 -24.13 1.25 -12.93
C LYS A 8 -23.02 0.85 -13.90
N CYS A 9 -21.80 0.61 -13.41
CA CYS A 9 -20.61 0.34 -14.21
C CYS A 9 -19.93 -0.99 -13.81
N PRO A 10 -20.63 -2.14 -13.80
CA PRO A 10 -20.08 -3.41 -13.29
C PRO A 10 -18.89 -3.96 -14.12
N GLN A 11 -18.74 -3.49 -15.36
CA GLN A 11 -17.63 -3.87 -16.26
C GLN A 11 -16.41 -2.94 -16.14
N LEU A 12 -16.41 -1.99 -15.20
CA LEU A 12 -15.31 -1.05 -15.03
C LEU A 12 -14.05 -1.79 -14.56
N LYS A 13 -12.98 -1.66 -15.35
CA LYS A 13 -11.70 -2.33 -15.12
C LYS A 13 -10.65 -1.42 -14.49
N HIS A 14 -10.82 -0.10 -14.58
CA HIS A 14 -9.86 0.87 -14.11
C HIS A 14 -10.59 1.97 -13.34
N ILE A 15 -10.15 2.21 -12.10
CA ILE A 15 -10.60 3.33 -11.28
C ILE A 15 -9.38 4.06 -10.78
N ILE A 16 -9.40 5.39 -10.88
CA ILE A 16 -8.47 6.26 -10.16
C ILE A 16 -9.32 7.33 -9.47
N LEU A 17 -9.26 7.37 -8.14
CA LEU A 17 -9.92 8.39 -7.33
C LEU A 17 -8.88 9.37 -6.82
N ILE A 18 -8.98 10.61 -7.30
CA ILE A 18 -8.10 11.71 -6.92
C ILE A 18 -8.96 12.76 -6.24
N GLY A 19 -8.63 13.08 -5.00
CA GLY A 19 -9.20 14.19 -4.24
C GLY A 19 -8.09 15.00 -3.60
N GLU A 20 -8.32 16.31 -3.53
CA GLU A 20 -7.55 17.26 -2.74
C GLU A 20 -8.24 17.44 -1.39
N GLN A 21 -7.46 17.70 -0.34
CA GLN A 21 -7.96 17.78 1.02
C GLN A 21 -8.78 19.06 1.21
N GLU A 22 -10.09 18.94 1.42
CA GLU A 22 -10.83 19.90 2.23
C GLU A 22 -10.80 19.39 3.67
N ASP A 23 -10.48 20.24 4.65
CA ASP A 23 -10.49 19.93 6.09
C ASP A 23 -11.92 19.64 6.58
N VAL A 24 -12.47 18.51 6.15
CA VAL A 24 -13.79 18.05 6.53
C VAL A 24 -13.61 16.75 7.30
N ASP A 25 -13.78 16.83 8.61
CA ASP A 25 -13.98 15.66 9.45
C ASP A 25 -15.19 14.91 8.90
N PHE A 26 -14.96 13.72 8.34
CA PHE A 26 -16.04 12.88 7.84
C PHE A 26 -16.90 12.38 9.00
N VAL A 27 -17.97 13.12 9.31
CA VAL A 27 -19.00 12.64 10.22
C VAL A 27 -19.76 11.51 9.55
N ALA A 28 -19.75 10.38 10.24
CA ALA A 28 -20.10 9.05 9.78
C ALA A 28 -21.61 8.80 9.65
N GLU A 29 -22.30 9.50 8.75
CA GLU A 29 -23.73 9.23 8.55
C GLU A 29 -24.00 8.21 7.43
N ASP A 30 -23.15 8.12 6.40
CA ASP A 30 -23.20 7.07 5.36
C ASP A 30 -21.77 6.67 4.92
N LYS A 31 -21.16 5.67 5.59
CA LYS A 31 -19.78 5.26 5.29
C LYS A 31 -19.74 4.35 4.05
N PHE A 32 -19.42 4.91 2.90
CA PHE A 32 -18.98 4.13 1.73
C PHE A 32 -17.51 3.73 1.92
N THR A 33 -17.25 2.43 2.07
CA THR A 33 -15.93 1.88 2.39
C THR A 33 -15.23 1.27 1.18
N PHE A 34 -13.97 0.85 1.36
CA PHE A 34 -13.28 0.01 0.37
C PHE A 34 -14.05 -1.28 0.04
N PHE A 35 -14.68 -1.91 1.03
CA PHE A 35 -15.48 -3.09 0.80
C PHE A 35 -16.64 -2.80 -0.16
N ASP A 36 -17.38 -1.71 0.08
CA ASP A 36 -18.52 -1.31 -0.75
C ASP A 36 -18.09 -0.94 -2.17
N LEU A 37 -16.96 -0.24 -2.31
CA LEU A 37 -16.36 0.09 -3.60
C LEU A 37 -16.09 -1.17 -4.42
N LEU A 38 -15.44 -2.16 -3.81
CA LEU A 38 -15.03 -3.38 -4.50
C LEU A 38 -16.22 -4.28 -4.88
N GLN A 39 -17.31 -4.26 -4.11
CA GLN A 39 -18.56 -4.92 -4.50
C GLN A 39 -19.18 -4.31 -5.76
N CYS A 40 -19.00 -3.00 -5.99
CA CYS A 40 -19.54 -2.32 -7.17
C CYS A 40 -18.72 -2.60 -8.44
N VAL A 41 -17.44 -2.98 -8.31
CA VAL A 41 -16.54 -3.23 -9.45
C VAL A 41 -15.86 -4.59 -9.39
N PRO A 42 -16.63 -5.68 -9.59
CA PRO A 42 -16.10 -7.04 -9.48
C PRO A 42 -15.01 -7.36 -10.51
N MET A 43 -14.94 -6.63 -11.63
CA MET A 43 -13.99 -6.84 -12.73
C MET A 43 -12.78 -5.90 -12.69
N ILE A 44 -12.55 -5.23 -11.56
CA ILE A 44 -11.47 -4.24 -11.43
C ILE A 44 -10.09 -4.89 -11.64
N GLN A 45 -9.29 -4.27 -12.51
CA GLN A 45 -7.91 -4.67 -12.85
C GLN A 45 -6.88 -3.64 -12.40
N ALA A 46 -7.24 -2.35 -12.36
CA ALA A 46 -6.37 -1.31 -11.79
C ALA A 46 -7.13 -0.37 -10.86
N LEU A 47 -6.56 -0.13 -9.68
CA LEU A 47 -7.12 0.75 -8.67
C LEU A 47 -6.07 1.78 -8.24
N GLY A 48 -6.42 3.06 -8.37
CA GLY A 48 -5.65 4.20 -7.91
C GLY A 48 -6.43 5.01 -6.87
N ILE A 49 -5.85 5.31 -5.70
CA ILE A 49 -6.51 6.07 -4.64
C ILE A 49 -5.55 7.09 -4.05
N SER A 50 -5.92 8.38 -4.09
CA SER A 50 -5.18 9.45 -3.42
C SER A 50 -5.49 9.53 -1.92
N ASP A 51 -4.72 10.34 -1.20
CA ASP A 51 -4.75 10.43 0.27
C ASP A 51 -6.15 10.74 0.83
N TYR A 52 -6.87 11.69 0.22
CA TYR A 52 -8.22 12.05 0.62
C TYR A 52 -9.17 10.85 0.61
N TYR A 53 -9.20 10.10 -0.49
CA TYR A 53 -10.07 8.93 -0.62
C TYR A 53 -9.57 7.74 0.21
N MET A 54 -8.26 7.64 0.45
CA MET A 54 -7.72 6.61 1.35
C MET A 54 -8.29 6.79 2.76
N LYS A 55 -8.22 8.00 3.32
CA LYS A 55 -8.80 8.33 4.63
C LYS A 55 -10.30 8.03 4.68
N TYR A 56 -11.04 8.46 3.66
CA TYR A 56 -12.48 8.25 3.55
C TYR A 56 -12.86 6.76 3.52
N LEU A 57 -12.28 6.01 2.58
CA LEU A 57 -12.64 4.60 2.34
C LEU A 57 -12.15 3.65 3.45
N SER A 58 -11.09 4.03 4.18
CA SER A 58 -10.56 3.26 5.32
C SER A 58 -11.28 3.55 6.65
N ALA A 59 -12.18 4.54 6.72
CA ALA A 59 -12.84 4.93 7.97
C ALA A 59 -13.79 3.86 8.56
N GLY A 60 -14.18 2.85 7.77
CA GLY A 60 -14.98 1.70 8.21
C GLY A 60 -14.16 0.54 8.78
N GLY A 61 -12.84 0.60 8.69
CA GLY A 61 -11.98 -0.57 8.90
C GLY A 61 -12.12 -1.58 7.75
N MET A 62 -11.16 -2.50 7.66
CA MET A 62 -11.18 -3.56 6.65
C MET A 62 -10.91 -4.91 7.34
N PRO A 63 -11.57 -6.00 6.91
CA PRO A 63 -11.18 -7.33 7.36
C PRO A 63 -9.75 -7.62 6.92
N ARG A 64 -9.09 -8.62 7.53
CA ARG A 64 -7.74 -9.03 7.13
C ARG A 64 -7.65 -9.46 5.65
N LYS A 65 -8.73 -10.05 5.15
CA LYS A 65 -8.95 -10.43 3.76
C LYS A 65 -10.43 -10.27 3.44
N LEU A 66 -10.76 -9.82 2.24
CA LEU A 66 -12.15 -9.72 1.80
C LEU A 66 -12.80 -11.11 1.78
N PRO A 67 -14.05 -11.23 2.27
CA PRO A 67 -14.79 -12.50 2.26
C PRO A 67 -15.26 -12.92 0.86
N SER A 68 -15.23 -12.02 -0.13
CA SER A 68 -15.65 -12.26 -1.50
C SER A 68 -14.60 -12.98 -2.35
N SER A 69 -15.00 -13.38 -3.57
CA SER A 69 -14.12 -13.95 -4.60
C SER A 69 -12.84 -13.14 -4.80
N PRO A 70 -11.71 -13.79 -5.17
CA PRO A 70 -10.44 -13.10 -5.39
C PRO A 70 -10.61 -11.93 -6.38
N LEU A 71 -10.01 -10.79 -6.07
CA LEU A 71 -10.05 -9.63 -6.96
C LEU A 71 -9.22 -9.92 -8.22
N HIS A 72 -9.71 -9.44 -9.36
CA HIS A 72 -8.98 -9.47 -10.63
C HIS A 72 -7.92 -8.36 -10.74
N LEU A 73 -7.50 -7.80 -9.60
CA LEU A 73 -6.65 -6.63 -9.53
C LEU A 73 -5.20 -6.99 -9.90
N GLU A 74 -4.70 -6.35 -10.95
CA GLU A 74 -3.34 -6.50 -11.47
C GLU A 74 -2.46 -5.33 -11.02
N HIS A 75 -3.03 -4.12 -10.92
CA HIS A 75 -2.29 -2.91 -10.57
C HIS A 75 -2.93 -2.16 -9.41
N LEU A 76 -2.14 -1.87 -8.37
CA LEU A 76 -2.57 -1.12 -7.20
C LEU A 76 -1.69 0.12 -7.00
N PHE A 77 -2.32 1.28 -6.91
CA PHE A 77 -1.66 2.57 -6.66
C PHE A 77 -2.35 3.29 -5.50
N LEU A 78 -1.64 3.52 -4.40
CA LEU A 78 -2.24 4.08 -3.19
C LEU A 78 -1.36 5.16 -2.56
N HIS A 79 -1.99 6.18 -2.00
CA HIS A 79 -1.38 7.10 -1.04
C HIS A 79 -1.75 6.61 0.36
N VAL A 80 -0.76 6.28 1.20
CA VAL A 80 -0.99 5.57 2.46
C VAL A 80 -0.21 6.22 3.61
N CYS A 81 -0.92 6.55 4.69
CA CYS A 81 -0.32 6.93 5.95
C CYS A 81 0.10 5.67 6.73
N MET A 82 1.41 5.42 6.83
CA MET A 82 1.96 4.20 7.43
C MET A 82 1.92 4.19 8.96
N THR A 83 1.47 5.27 9.61
CA THR A 83 1.23 5.33 11.06
C THR A 83 -0.25 5.17 11.41
N LYS A 84 -1.16 5.05 10.42
CA LYS A 84 -2.59 4.85 10.63
C LYS A 84 -3.01 3.41 10.37
N GLN A 85 -3.46 2.73 11.43
CA GLN A 85 -3.79 1.31 11.38
C GLN A 85 -4.90 0.96 10.36
N ASN A 86 -5.91 1.81 10.21
CA ASN A 86 -7.02 1.56 9.29
C ASN A 86 -6.54 1.61 7.82
N GLU A 87 -5.65 2.53 7.48
CA GLU A 87 -5.08 2.64 6.13
C GLU A 87 -4.11 1.48 5.84
N THR A 88 -3.21 1.15 6.77
CA THR A 88 -2.29 0.00 6.61
C THR A 88 -3.02 -1.33 6.54
N SER A 89 -4.08 -1.52 7.33
CA SER A 89 -4.93 -2.71 7.26
C SER A 89 -5.68 -2.80 5.93
N SER A 90 -6.13 -1.66 5.39
CA SER A 90 -6.79 -1.60 4.08
C SER A 90 -5.82 -1.99 2.95
N LEU A 91 -4.59 -1.48 2.99
CA LEU A 91 -3.50 -1.87 2.08
C LEU A 91 -3.26 -3.38 2.10
N LEU A 92 -3.05 -3.95 3.30
CA LEU A 92 -2.79 -5.38 3.46
C LEU A 92 -3.97 -6.23 2.98
N CYS A 93 -5.20 -5.84 3.32
CA CYS A 93 -6.40 -6.53 2.88
C CYS A 93 -6.51 -6.58 1.35
N MET A 94 -6.32 -5.44 0.67
CA MET A 94 -6.35 -5.38 -0.79
C MET A 94 -5.31 -6.31 -1.42
N ILE A 95 -4.09 -6.35 -0.87
CA ILE A 95 -3.02 -7.23 -1.35
C ILE A 95 -3.39 -8.70 -1.11
N MET A 96 -3.84 -9.05 0.09
CA MET A 96 -4.23 -10.42 0.46
C MET A 96 -5.43 -10.94 -0.34
N SER A 97 -6.26 -10.04 -0.86
CA SER A 97 -7.42 -10.37 -1.70
C SER A 97 -7.14 -10.37 -3.20
N SER A 98 -5.93 -10.01 -3.63
CA SER A 98 -5.60 -9.83 -5.05
C SER A 98 -4.44 -10.72 -5.50
N PRO A 99 -4.69 -12.03 -5.74
CA PRO A 99 -3.63 -12.98 -6.08
C PRO A 99 -2.98 -12.71 -7.45
N LEU A 100 -3.63 -11.93 -8.32
CA LEU A 100 -3.15 -11.60 -9.67
C LEU A 100 -2.32 -10.30 -9.71
N LEU A 101 -1.98 -9.70 -8.56
CA LEU A 101 -1.21 -8.45 -8.52
C LEU A 101 0.11 -8.58 -9.26
N VAL A 102 0.32 -7.71 -10.24
CA VAL A 102 1.53 -7.58 -11.05
C VAL A 102 2.38 -6.40 -10.59
N LYS A 103 1.73 -5.30 -10.17
CA LYS A 103 2.41 -4.06 -9.77
C LYS A 103 1.74 -3.40 -8.57
N ILE A 104 2.57 -3.01 -7.60
CA ILE A 104 2.19 -2.16 -6.48
C ILE A 104 3.00 -0.87 -6.58
N GLY A 105 2.30 0.27 -6.56
CA GLY A 105 2.87 1.61 -6.42
C GLY A 105 2.31 2.30 -5.19
N LEU A 106 3.16 2.82 -4.32
CA LEU A 106 2.74 3.49 -3.09
C LEU A 106 3.39 4.86 -2.99
N TRP A 107 2.61 5.86 -2.61
CA TRP A 107 3.11 7.09 -2.02
C TRP A 107 2.86 7.01 -0.51
N VAL A 108 3.91 7.14 0.30
CA VAL A 108 3.85 6.79 1.72
C VAL A 108 4.41 7.92 2.58
N TYR A 109 3.75 8.14 3.71
CA TYR A 109 4.13 9.13 4.70
C TYR A 109 3.76 8.65 6.10
N GLY A 110 4.29 9.32 7.11
CA GLY A 110 4.05 9.04 8.51
C GLY A 110 3.52 10.30 9.17
N ASP A 111 2.49 10.16 9.98
CA ASP A 111 2.05 11.20 10.88
C ASP A 111 2.89 11.15 12.16
N GLU A 112 3.76 12.15 12.35
CA GLU A 112 4.65 12.29 13.51
C GLU A 112 3.87 12.27 14.83
N LYS A 113 2.65 12.82 14.87
CA LYS A 113 1.82 12.86 16.09
C LYS A 113 1.36 11.46 16.50
N LEU A 114 1.18 10.56 15.54
CA LEU A 114 0.75 9.17 15.77
C LEU A 114 1.94 8.23 15.99
N SER A 115 3.14 8.59 15.54
CA SER A 115 4.36 7.77 15.71
C SER A 115 4.72 7.46 17.18
N ALA A 116 4.25 8.28 18.14
CA ALA A 116 4.45 8.06 19.57
C ALA A 116 3.58 6.94 20.15
N LYS A 117 2.48 6.56 19.47
CA LYS A 117 1.63 5.43 19.84
C LYS A 117 2.16 4.18 19.14
N LYS A 118 3.09 3.49 19.81
CA LYS A 118 3.67 2.21 19.36
C LYS A 118 2.63 1.08 19.39
N ASP A 119 1.76 1.01 18.40
CA ASP A 119 1.20 -0.27 17.99
C ASP A 119 2.13 -0.85 16.91
N VAL A 120 3.18 -1.52 17.39
CA VAL A 120 4.18 -2.18 16.55
C VAL A 120 3.52 -3.37 15.85
N THR A 121 2.93 -3.12 14.69
CA THR A 121 2.56 -4.18 13.75
C THR A 121 3.83 -4.64 13.04
N ASN A 122 4.53 -5.59 13.66
CA ASN A 122 5.60 -6.32 12.98
C ASN A 122 4.96 -7.18 11.88
N LEU A 123 5.35 -6.99 10.62
CA LEU A 123 4.85 -7.78 9.49
C LEU A 123 5.76 -8.98 9.25
N ASP A 124 5.79 -9.93 10.19
CA ASP A 124 6.54 -11.16 10.01
C ASP A 124 5.92 -11.99 8.86
N PRO A 125 6.70 -12.37 7.82
CA PRO A 125 6.21 -13.20 6.73
C PRO A 125 5.57 -14.52 7.18
N ASN A 126 5.96 -15.06 8.32
CA ASN A 126 5.40 -16.30 8.88
C ASN A 126 3.96 -16.13 9.33
N ASP A 127 3.55 -14.92 9.72
CA ASP A 127 2.16 -14.63 10.10
C ASP A 127 1.20 -14.63 8.90
N TYR A 128 1.74 -14.63 7.68
CA TYR A 128 0.98 -14.56 6.41
C TYR A 128 1.25 -15.80 5.52
N PRO A 129 0.95 -17.03 5.98
CA PRO A 129 1.23 -18.24 5.21
C PRO A 129 0.45 -18.31 3.88
N ASP A 130 -0.76 -17.75 3.85
CA ASP A 130 -1.65 -17.78 2.68
C ASP A 130 -1.38 -16.67 1.66
N LEU A 131 -0.53 -15.70 2.00
CA LEU A 131 -0.18 -14.62 1.08
C LEU A 131 0.80 -15.15 0.02
N LYS A 132 0.32 -15.28 -1.22
CA LYS A 132 1.12 -15.67 -2.38
C LYS A 132 1.03 -14.58 -3.44
N LEU A 133 2.17 -13.97 -3.77
CA LEU A 133 2.29 -12.89 -4.75
C LEU A 133 3.01 -13.40 -6.00
N ASP A 134 2.50 -14.50 -6.55
CA ASP A 134 3.14 -15.29 -7.62
C ASP A 134 3.23 -14.54 -8.96
N HIS A 135 2.49 -13.45 -9.10
CA HIS A 135 2.47 -12.60 -10.30
C HIS A 135 3.18 -11.26 -10.11
N LEU A 136 3.57 -10.90 -8.87
CA LEU A 136 4.08 -9.57 -8.57
C LEU A 136 5.49 -9.39 -9.11
N LYS A 137 5.63 -8.47 -10.06
CA LYS A 137 6.90 -8.17 -10.74
C LYS A 137 7.53 -6.88 -10.25
N THR A 138 6.74 -5.95 -9.72
CA THR A 138 7.21 -4.60 -9.39
C THR A 138 6.58 -4.05 -8.13
N LEU A 139 7.42 -3.59 -7.21
CA LEU A 139 7.06 -2.74 -6.08
C LEU A 139 7.75 -1.39 -6.26
N LYS A 140 6.98 -0.30 -6.25
CA LYS A 140 7.48 1.08 -6.22
C LYS A 140 6.92 1.79 -5.00
N ILE A 141 7.79 2.44 -4.23
CA ILE A 141 7.43 3.23 -3.07
C ILE A 141 8.07 4.61 -3.23
N GLU A 142 7.28 5.66 -3.07
CA GLU A 142 7.75 7.02 -2.90
C GLU A 142 7.48 7.42 -1.45
N ALA A 143 8.53 7.69 -0.68
CA ALA A 143 8.45 7.81 0.77
C ALA A 143 8.86 9.21 1.23
N ALA A 144 7.92 9.92 1.83
CA ALA A 144 8.17 11.17 2.55
C ALA A 144 8.71 10.92 3.97
N SER A 145 8.63 9.68 4.47
CA SER A 145 9.13 9.25 5.77
C SER A 145 9.45 7.76 5.76
N ILE A 146 10.39 7.32 6.61
CA ILE A 146 10.69 5.89 6.81
C ILE A 146 10.09 5.43 8.13
N THR A 147 9.16 4.48 8.07
CA THR A 147 8.57 3.84 9.26
C THR A 147 8.99 2.38 9.35
N ASP A 148 8.95 1.81 10.56
CA ASP A 148 9.21 0.38 10.77
C ASP A 148 8.21 -0.48 9.96
N PHE A 149 6.94 -0.08 9.91
CA PHE A 149 5.93 -0.74 9.07
C PHE A 149 6.32 -0.76 7.59
N MET A 150 6.83 0.35 7.04
CA MET A 150 7.25 0.40 5.63
C MET A 150 8.39 -0.59 5.35
N ILE A 151 9.36 -0.67 6.25
CA ILE A 151 10.48 -1.60 6.15
C ILE A 151 9.98 -3.05 6.19
N ASP A 152 9.14 -3.39 7.16
CA ASP A 152 8.60 -4.75 7.30
C ASP A 152 7.64 -5.10 6.16
N PHE A 153 6.90 -4.13 5.62
CA PHE A 153 6.10 -4.30 4.42
C PHE A 153 6.96 -4.68 3.22
N VAL A 154 8.08 -3.97 2.98
CA VAL A 154 9.01 -4.32 1.89
C VAL A 154 9.53 -5.74 2.06
N LYS A 155 9.94 -6.13 3.29
CA LYS A 155 10.39 -7.50 3.56
C LYS A 155 9.31 -8.53 3.30
N LEU A 156 8.07 -8.29 3.76
CA LEU A 156 6.92 -9.17 3.53
C LEU A 156 6.69 -9.40 2.04
N ILE A 157 6.65 -8.32 1.25
CA ILE A 157 6.45 -8.42 -0.20
C ILE A 157 7.59 -9.22 -0.84
N MET A 158 8.84 -8.93 -0.50
CA MET A 158 10.01 -9.65 -1.05
C MET A 158 10.02 -11.13 -0.65
N ALA A 159 9.55 -11.47 0.55
CA ALA A 159 9.45 -12.84 1.04
C ALA A 159 8.33 -13.64 0.39
N LYS A 160 7.28 -12.99 -0.15
CA LYS A 160 6.09 -13.65 -0.72
C LYS A 160 5.97 -13.55 -2.24
N SER A 161 6.92 -12.89 -2.92
CA SER A 161 6.87 -12.62 -4.36
C SER A 161 7.98 -13.34 -5.14
N PRO A 162 7.77 -14.58 -5.61
CA PRO A 162 8.83 -15.38 -6.25
C PRO A 162 9.30 -14.83 -7.61
N VAL A 163 8.45 -14.09 -8.34
CA VAL A 163 8.78 -13.54 -9.67
C VAL A 163 9.12 -12.04 -9.65
N LEU A 164 9.34 -11.48 -8.46
CA LEU A 164 9.64 -10.07 -8.26
C LEU A 164 10.93 -9.68 -8.99
N LYS A 165 10.86 -8.67 -9.85
CA LYS A 165 12.01 -8.21 -10.63
C LYS A 165 12.63 -6.94 -10.05
N MET A 166 11.78 -6.05 -9.52
CA MET A 166 12.20 -4.73 -9.12
C MET A 166 11.45 -4.27 -7.86
N VAL A 167 12.23 -3.82 -6.88
CA VAL A 167 11.78 -3.00 -5.76
C VAL A 167 12.47 -1.65 -5.89
N GLN A 168 11.70 -0.57 -5.96
CA GLN A 168 12.23 0.79 -6.01
C GLN A 168 11.67 1.57 -4.82
N ILE A 169 12.55 2.17 -4.03
CA ILE A 169 12.19 3.10 -2.95
C ILE A 169 12.78 4.47 -3.33
N LYS A 170 11.91 5.40 -3.69
CA LYS A 170 12.24 6.81 -3.90
C LYS A 170 12.06 7.54 -2.58
N LEU A 171 13.10 8.20 -2.07
CA LEU A 171 13.07 8.99 -0.85
C LEU A 171 12.99 10.46 -1.20
N TYR A 172 12.07 11.18 -0.55
CA TYR A 172 12.00 12.64 -0.62
C TYR A 172 13.00 13.29 0.34
N ASP A 173 13.27 14.59 0.16
CA ASP A 173 14.26 15.34 0.93
C ASP A 173 13.91 15.47 2.42
N SER A 174 12.64 15.27 2.77
CA SER A 174 12.20 15.14 4.17
C SER A 174 12.86 13.96 4.90
N VAL A 175 13.39 12.97 4.19
CA VAL A 175 14.06 11.80 4.77
C VAL A 175 15.56 12.08 4.96
N SER A 176 15.99 12.07 6.22
CA SER A 176 17.39 12.30 6.56
C SER A 176 18.30 11.15 6.08
N VAL A 177 19.58 11.46 5.86
CA VAL A 177 20.60 10.45 5.48
C VAL A 177 20.74 9.38 6.57
N ASN A 178 20.55 9.73 7.84
CA ASN A 178 20.62 8.79 8.95
C ASN A 178 19.46 7.78 8.94
N GLU A 179 18.24 8.23 8.65
CA GLU A 179 17.07 7.34 8.51
C GLU A 179 17.24 6.39 7.32
N GLU A 180 17.70 6.91 6.19
CA GLU A 180 18.03 6.10 5.00
C GLU A 180 19.08 5.04 5.34
N LEU A 181 20.18 5.42 6.00
CA LEU A 181 21.23 4.49 6.39
C LEU A 181 20.71 3.41 7.34
N LYS A 182 19.83 3.76 8.28
CA LYS A 182 19.19 2.81 9.19
C LYS A 182 18.32 1.81 8.43
N MET A 183 17.49 2.29 7.51
CA MET A 183 16.67 1.44 6.63
C MET A 183 17.54 0.52 5.77
N LEU A 184 18.59 1.04 5.15
CA LEU A 184 19.52 0.26 4.33
C LEU A 184 20.17 -0.87 5.13
N LYS A 185 20.66 -0.56 6.33
CA LYS A 185 21.21 -1.58 7.23
C LYS A 185 20.17 -2.66 7.52
N ASP A 186 18.93 -2.28 7.77
CA ASP A 186 17.87 -3.24 8.06
C ASP A 186 17.51 -4.13 6.86
N LEU A 187 17.40 -3.55 5.66
CA LEU A 187 17.06 -4.25 4.41
C LEU A 187 18.22 -5.07 3.82
N VAL A 188 19.47 -4.80 4.20
CA VAL A 188 20.65 -5.49 3.66
C VAL A 188 21.29 -6.43 4.68
N GLN A 189 21.46 -6.01 5.93
CA GLN A 189 22.21 -6.76 6.93
C GLN A 189 21.38 -7.83 7.63
N ARG A 190 20.06 -7.63 7.79
CA ARG A 190 19.19 -8.67 8.35
C ARG A 190 18.83 -9.66 7.25
N GLN A 191 19.21 -10.92 7.43
CA GLN A 191 18.73 -12.00 6.56
C GLN A 191 17.21 -12.14 6.77
N PHE A 192 16.42 -11.60 5.87
CA PHE A 192 15.01 -11.93 5.73
C PHE A 192 14.80 -12.76 4.46
N PRO A 193 13.77 -13.61 4.41
CA PRO A 193 13.51 -14.45 3.24
C PRO A 193 13.28 -13.60 1.99
N ARG A 194 13.94 -13.97 0.89
CA ARG A 194 13.67 -13.39 -0.44
C ARG A 194 13.22 -14.51 -1.35
N ALA A 195 11.97 -14.47 -1.79
CA ALA A 195 11.42 -15.51 -2.65
C ALA A 195 12.01 -15.45 -4.07
N SER A 196 12.33 -14.24 -4.55
CA SER A 196 12.98 -14.05 -5.85
C SER A 196 14.48 -13.77 -5.70
N PRO A 197 15.36 -14.63 -6.23
CA PRO A 197 16.81 -14.39 -6.24
C PRO A 197 17.22 -13.29 -7.23
N SER A 198 16.37 -12.98 -8.22
CA SER A 198 16.63 -11.99 -9.27
C SER A 198 16.08 -10.60 -8.97
N ALA A 199 15.43 -10.40 -7.82
CA ALA A 199 14.84 -9.10 -7.47
C ALA A 199 15.92 -8.06 -7.18
N ASN A 200 15.94 -6.99 -7.97
CA ASN A 200 16.80 -5.84 -7.72
C ASN A 200 16.13 -4.85 -6.77
N LEU A 201 16.87 -4.35 -5.77
CA LEU A 201 16.45 -3.30 -4.87
C LEU A 201 17.17 -2.00 -5.23
N PHE A 202 16.41 -0.97 -5.63
CA PHE A 202 16.91 0.36 -5.95
C PHE A 202 16.44 1.36 -4.91
N ILE A 203 17.37 2.15 -4.38
CA ILE A 203 17.06 3.29 -3.52
C ILE A 203 17.51 4.55 -4.27
N VAL A 204 16.59 5.49 -4.41
CA VAL A 204 16.79 6.70 -5.21
C VAL A 204 16.38 7.89 -4.35
N ARG A 205 17.18 8.94 -4.31
CA ARG A 205 16.75 10.24 -3.77
C ARG A 205 16.16 11.07 -4.89
N ASP A 206 15.09 11.80 -4.60
CA ASP A 206 14.70 12.89 -5.49
C ASP A 206 15.88 13.86 -5.59
N LYS A 207 16.29 14.19 -6.81
CA LYS A 207 17.28 15.26 -6.99
C LYS A 207 16.47 16.53 -7.09
N HIS A 208 16.69 17.46 -6.17
CA HIS A 208 16.42 18.86 -6.47
C HIS A 208 17.24 19.21 -7.72
N ASP A 209 16.56 19.38 -8.86
CA ASP A 209 17.07 20.30 -9.87
C ASP A 209 16.93 21.69 -9.23
N ASP A 210 18.01 22.15 -8.57
CA ASP A 210 18.13 23.52 -8.09
C ASP A 210 17.94 24.46 -9.29
N ILE A 211 16.83 25.21 -9.30
CA ILE A 211 16.61 26.37 -10.17
C ILE A 211 16.89 27.64 -9.36
#